data_AF-A0A397VA93-F1
#
_entry.id   AF-A0A397VA93-F1
#
_cell.length_a   1.000
_cell.length_b   1.000
_cell.length_c   1.000
_cell.angle_alpha   90.00
_cell.angle_beta   90.00
_cell.angle_gamma   90.00
#
_symmetry.space_group_name_H-M   'P 1'
#
loop_
_entity.id
_entity.type
_entity.pdbx_description
1 polymer ?
#
loop_
_entity_poly.entity_id
_entity_poly.type
_entity_poly.pdbx_seq_one_letter_code
_entity_poly.pdbx_strand_id
1 'polypeptide(L)'
;MVEFFKNLSNDYLELLNDNEDFNKTVFILRNELTNTNPDINNIKTINLNHVSIKQFEIIIKYIYGGIFSLDGLDVSFIFEIMLVAYEFFLEELGKFLETFLIEKKASWLRLHFAHIYKSCFQKNKAKRLQNWCKDIVVINPEKVLDSEDFVSIPENALISLIERDDLKMDEIKIWNYIIKWGIAKNPGLSSNLKEWSPENFMTLKITLQNCLPHIRYFQISADDIINNVKPYKQILEKIYGPI
;
A
#
# COMPACT_ATOMS: atom_id res chain seq x y z
N MET A 1 -2.20 -20.86 17.22
CA MET A 1 -3.61 -21.13 16.87
C MET A 1 -4.55 -20.23 17.67
N VAL A 2 -5.49 -19.56 17.01
CA VAL A 2 -6.54 -18.72 17.62
C VAL A 2 -7.90 -19.23 17.14
N GLU A 3 -8.81 -19.42 18.08
CA GLU A 3 -10.20 -19.85 17.85
C GLU A 3 -11.12 -18.62 17.86
N PHE A 4 -11.87 -18.44 16.79
CA PHE A 4 -12.80 -17.32 16.61
C PHE A 4 -14.24 -17.73 16.95
N PHE A 5 -14.60 -18.99 16.74
CA PHE A 5 -15.94 -19.52 17.02
C PHE A 5 -15.87 -20.63 18.07
N LYS A 6 -16.40 -20.36 19.27
CA LYS A 6 -16.43 -21.30 20.41
C LYS A 6 -17.39 -22.47 20.22
N ASN A 7 -18.46 -22.26 19.45
CA ASN A 7 -19.41 -23.30 19.10
C ASN A 7 -19.15 -23.67 17.65
N LEU A 8 -18.43 -24.78 17.45
CA LEU A 8 -18.51 -25.56 16.23
C LEU A 8 -19.98 -25.89 16.03
N SER A 9 -20.71 -25.11 15.25
CA SER A 9 -22.00 -25.63 14.85
C SER A 9 -21.71 -26.73 13.84
N ASN A 10 -21.97 -27.97 14.26
CA ASN A 10 -22.20 -29.07 13.33
C ASN A 10 -23.42 -28.79 12.43
N ASP A 11 -24.11 -27.67 12.64
CA ASP A 11 -25.19 -27.14 11.84
C ASP A 11 -24.76 -25.83 11.14
N TYR A 12 -24.52 -25.91 9.83
CA TYR A 12 -24.19 -24.77 8.98
C TYR A 12 -25.22 -23.62 9.10
N LEU A 13 -26.46 -23.92 9.54
CA LEU A 13 -27.52 -22.94 9.73
C LEU A 13 -27.33 -22.04 10.97
N GLU A 14 -26.63 -22.50 12.02
CA GLU A 14 -26.32 -21.62 13.17
C GLU A 14 -25.20 -20.62 12.83
N LEU A 15 -24.19 -21.05 12.06
CA LEU A 15 -23.14 -20.15 11.53
C LEU A 15 -23.71 -19.04 10.62
N LEU A 16 -24.72 -19.37 9.82
CA LEU A 16 -25.49 -18.40 9.02
C LEU A 16 -26.36 -17.46 9.86
N ASN A 17 -26.77 -17.83 11.07
CA ASN A 17 -27.61 -16.95 11.89
C ASN A 17 -26.77 -16.06 12.83
N ASP A 18 -25.59 -16.52 13.25
CA ASP A 18 -24.79 -15.84 14.27
C ASP A 18 -23.64 -14.98 13.72
N ASN A 19 -23.21 -15.16 12.46
CA ASN A 19 -22.03 -14.46 11.94
C ASN A 19 -22.29 -13.62 10.68
N GLU A 20 -22.21 -12.29 10.86
CA GLU A 20 -22.42 -11.30 9.81
C GLU A 20 -21.37 -11.38 8.68
N ASP A 21 -20.11 -11.72 9.00
CA ASP A 21 -19.03 -11.85 8.02
C ASP A 21 -19.26 -13.08 7.13
N PHE A 22 -19.60 -14.22 7.74
CA PHE A 22 -19.89 -15.46 7.02
C PHE A 22 -21.06 -15.28 6.02
N ASN A 23 -22.13 -14.63 6.47
CA ASN A 23 -23.27 -14.31 5.62
C ASN A 23 -22.89 -13.44 4.42
N LYS A 24 -22.03 -12.44 4.62
CA LYS A 24 -21.54 -11.57 3.54
C LYS A 24 -20.68 -12.35 2.54
N THR A 25 -19.74 -13.18 3.02
CA THR A 25 -18.89 -14.00 2.14
C THR A 25 -19.73 -14.96 1.31
N VAL A 26 -20.67 -15.68 1.94
CA VAL A 26 -21.56 -16.62 1.26
C VAL A 26 -22.45 -15.91 0.25
N PHE A 27 -23.00 -14.75 0.61
CA PHE A 27 -23.83 -13.94 -0.29
C PHE A 27 -23.05 -13.50 -1.53
N ILE A 28 -21.81 -13.06 -1.39
CA ILE A 28 -20.99 -12.60 -2.50
C ILE A 28 -20.60 -13.76 -3.41
N LEU A 29 -20.14 -14.88 -2.85
CA LEU A 29 -19.84 -16.08 -3.64
C LEU A 29 -21.08 -16.56 -4.39
N ARG A 30 -22.27 -16.50 -3.77
CA ARG A 30 -23.54 -16.79 -4.45
C ARG A 30 -23.81 -15.80 -5.59
N ASN A 31 -23.59 -14.51 -5.36
CA ASN A 31 -23.80 -13.47 -6.38
C ASN A 31 -22.86 -13.64 -7.59
N GLU A 32 -21.58 -13.92 -7.33
CA GLU A 32 -20.58 -14.23 -8.36
C GLU A 32 -20.99 -15.49 -9.15
N LEU A 33 -21.45 -16.54 -8.46
CA LEU A 33 -21.98 -17.74 -9.11
C LEU A 33 -23.24 -17.45 -9.93
N THR A 34 -24.16 -16.60 -9.46
CA THR A 34 -25.37 -16.28 -10.24
C THR A 34 -25.04 -15.55 -11.53
N ASN A 35 -24.02 -14.68 -11.52
CA ASN A 35 -23.58 -13.90 -12.68
C ASN A 35 -22.69 -14.69 -13.64
N THR A 36 -22.19 -15.86 -13.23
CA THR A 36 -21.36 -16.73 -14.08
C THR A 36 -22.24 -17.66 -14.92
N ASN A 37 -21.97 -17.72 -16.22
CA ASN A 37 -22.62 -18.66 -17.13
C ASN A 37 -22.05 -20.08 -16.93
N PRO A 38 -22.89 -21.12 -16.92
CA PRO A 38 -22.43 -22.49 -16.86
C PRO A 38 -21.71 -22.90 -18.15
N ASP A 39 -20.76 -23.83 -18.03
CA ASP A 39 -20.15 -24.51 -19.16
C ASP A 39 -21.05 -25.61 -19.75
N ILE A 40 -20.52 -26.36 -20.71
CA ILE A 40 -21.21 -27.45 -21.42
C ILE A 40 -21.67 -28.57 -20.45
N ASN A 41 -21.03 -28.69 -19.28
CA ASN A 41 -21.34 -29.66 -18.24
C ASN A 41 -22.18 -29.07 -17.10
N ASN A 42 -22.75 -27.88 -17.27
CA ASN A 42 -23.46 -27.13 -16.23
C ASN A 42 -22.60 -26.71 -15.02
N ILE A 43 -21.28 -26.65 -15.17
CA ILE A 43 -20.35 -26.20 -14.12
C ILE A 43 -20.17 -24.69 -14.24
N LYS A 44 -20.34 -23.98 -13.12
CA LYS A 44 -20.02 -22.55 -13.00
C LYS A 44 -18.67 -22.40 -12.31
N THR A 45 -17.75 -21.68 -12.94
CA THR A 45 -16.38 -21.53 -12.45
C THR A 45 -16.11 -20.07 -12.08
N ILE A 46 -15.80 -19.83 -10.80
CA ILE A 46 -15.27 -18.54 -10.35
C ILE A 46 -13.75 -18.58 -10.49
N ASN A 47 -13.20 -17.56 -11.15
CA ASN A 47 -11.75 -17.47 -11.31
C ASN A 47 -11.13 -16.50 -10.28
N LEU A 48 -10.33 -17.06 -9.36
CA LEU A 48 -9.59 -16.33 -8.31
C LEU A 48 -8.08 -16.35 -8.58
N ASN A 49 -7.64 -16.02 -9.80
CA ASN A 49 -6.24 -16.11 -10.23
C ASN A 49 -5.23 -15.37 -9.32
N HIS A 50 -5.66 -14.36 -8.57
CA HIS A 50 -4.81 -13.58 -7.67
C HIS A 50 -4.73 -14.16 -6.25
N VAL A 51 -5.50 -15.21 -5.94
CA VAL A 51 -5.46 -15.93 -4.66
C VAL A 51 -4.75 -17.27 -4.89
N SER A 52 -3.63 -17.48 -4.20
CA SER A 52 -2.92 -18.75 -4.25
C SER A 52 -3.73 -19.88 -3.61
N ILE A 53 -3.48 -21.13 -4.02
CA ILE A 53 -4.12 -22.33 -3.44
C ILE A 53 -3.95 -22.36 -1.92
N LYS A 54 -2.75 -22.06 -1.42
CA LYS A 54 -2.48 -22.04 0.03
C LYS A 54 -3.29 -20.97 0.76
N GLN A 55 -3.44 -19.78 0.18
CA GLN A 55 -4.28 -18.73 0.77
C GLN A 55 -5.74 -19.16 0.80
N PHE A 56 -6.23 -19.71 -0.32
CA PHE A 56 -7.61 -20.19 -0.41
C PHE A 56 -7.90 -21.31 0.60
N GLU A 57 -7.00 -22.29 0.75
CA GLU A 57 -7.15 -23.35 1.75
C GLU A 57 -7.26 -22.81 3.18
N ILE A 58 -6.45 -21.80 3.53
CA ILE A 58 -6.49 -21.16 4.85
C ILE A 58 -7.82 -20.43 5.05
N ILE A 59 -8.28 -19.70 4.03
CA ILE A 59 -9.56 -18.97 4.09
C ILE A 59 -10.73 -19.95 4.24
N ILE A 60 -10.76 -21.05 3.48
CA ILE A 60 -11.80 -22.07 3.62
C ILE A 60 -11.75 -22.74 5.00
N LYS A 61 -10.56 -23.09 5.50
CA LYS A 61 -10.42 -23.64 6.86
C LYS A 61 -10.92 -22.68 7.93
N TYR A 62 -10.67 -21.38 7.77
CA TYR A 62 -11.21 -20.36 8.67
C TYR A 62 -12.73 -20.29 8.59
N ILE A 63 -13.29 -20.25 7.38
CA ILE A 63 -14.74 -20.16 7.14
C ILE A 63 -15.49 -21.34 7.77
N TYR A 64 -14.99 -22.57 7.61
CA TYR A 64 -15.66 -23.78 8.11
C TYR A 64 -15.27 -24.14 9.54
N GLY A 65 -14.05 -23.84 9.95
CA GLY A 65 -13.49 -24.27 11.23
C GLY A 65 -13.41 -23.19 12.28
N GLY A 66 -13.57 -21.91 11.93
CA GLY A 66 -13.43 -20.79 12.85
C GLY A 66 -12.04 -20.64 13.46
N ILE A 67 -11.03 -21.29 12.89
CA ILE A 67 -9.69 -21.37 13.48
C ILE A 67 -8.67 -20.85 12.47
N PHE A 68 -7.74 -20.04 12.97
CA PHE A 68 -6.59 -19.57 12.21
C PHE A 68 -5.30 -19.89 12.97
N SER A 69 -4.26 -20.33 12.25
CA SER A 69 -2.92 -20.45 12.85
C SER A 69 -1.89 -19.64 12.09
N LEU A 70 -1.06 -18.93 12.86
CA LEU A 70 0.11 -18.17 12.39
C LEU A 70 1.34 -19.07 12.23
N ASP A 71 1.28 -20.32 12.71
CA ASP A 71 2.43 -21.21 12.78
C ASP A 71 2.94 -21.56 11.38
N GLY A 72 4.25 -21.36 11.16
CA GLY A 72 4.90 -21.65 9.87
C GLY A 72 4.57 -20.65 8.75
N LEU A 73 3.90 -19.54 9.03
CA LEU A 73 3.66 -18.47 8.07
C LEU A 73 4.69 -17.35 8.24
N ASP A 74 5.29 -16.90 7.15
CA ASP A 74 6.10 -15.70 7.14
C ASP A 74 5.22 -14.43 7.18
N VAL A 75 5.84 -13.29 7.52
CA VAL A 75 5.12 -12.03 7.73
C VAL A 75 4.49 -11.49 6.44
N SER A 76 5.15 -11.69 5.29
CA SER A 76 4.62 -11.27 4.00
C SER A 76 3.35 -12.04 3.67
N PHE A 77 3.39 -13.36 3.86
CA PHE A 77 2.23 -14.21 3.63
C PHE A 77 1.07 -13.90 4.59
N ILE A 78 1.37 -13.58 5.86
CA ILE A 78 0.34 -13.11 6.82
C ILE A 78 -0.32 -11.81 6.33
N PHE A 79 0.47 -10.87 5.82
CA PHE A 79 -0.05 -9.63 5.25
C PHE A 79 -0.94 -9.89 4.02
N GLU A 80 -0.53 -10.78 3.13
CA GLU A 80 -1.34 -11.17 1.97
C GLU A 80 -2.66 -11.83 2.38
N ILE A 81 -2.64 -12.75 3.36
CA ILE A 81 -3.85 -13.37 3.90
C ILE A 81 -4.80 -12.32 4.48
N MET A 82 -4.28 -11.32 5.18
CA MET A 82 -5.10 -10.22 5.69
C MET A 82 -5.80 -9.46 4.55
N LEU A 83 -5.12 -9.19 3.44
CA LEU A 83 -5.74 -8.56 2.27
C LEU A 83 -6.83 -9.45 1.66
N VAL A 84 -6.59 -10.76 1.54
CA VAL A 84 -7.59 -11.72 1.07
C VAL A 84 -8.77 -11.77 2.04
N ALA A 85 -8.54 -11.78 3.36
CA ALA A 85 -9.61 -11.77 4.35
C ALA A 85 -10.55 -10.56 4.15
N TYR A 86 -10.01 -9.36 3.95
CA TYR A 86 -10.83 -8.17 3.65
C TYR A 86 -11.55 -8.21 2.30
N GLU A 87 -10.96 -8.89 1.33
CA GLU A 87 -11.59 -9.10 0.02
C GLU A 87 -12.78 -10.06 0.11
N PHE A 88 -12.66 -11.08 0.96
CA PHE A 88 -13.72 -12.04 1.28
C PHE A 88 -14.67 -11.54 2.38
N PHE A 89 -14.53 -10.28 2.84
CA PHE A 89 -15.38 -9.67 3.88
C PHE A 89 -15.31 -10.39 5.24
N LEU A 90 -14.20 -11.09 5.51
CA LEU A 90 -13.87 -11.69 6.80
C LEU A 90 -13.23 -10.62 7.69
N GLU A 91 -14.02 -9.63 8.10
CA GLU A 91 -13.59 -8.45 8.86
C GLU A 91 -12.95 -8.84 10.20
N GLU A 92 -13.46 -9.86 10.89
CA GLU A 92 -12.88 -10.36 12.14
C GLU A 92 -11.44 -10.87 11.96
N LEU A 93 -11.23 -11.75 10.96
CA LEU A 93 -9.90 -12.26 10.63
C LEU A 93 -8.97 -11.13 10.18
N GLY A 94 -9.46 -10.25 9.30
CA GLY A 94 -8.71 -9.08 8.83
C GLY A 94 -8.22 -8.22 9.98
N LYS A 95 -9.11 -7.82 10.90
CA LYS A 95 -8.77 -6.99 12.07
C LYS A 95 -7.80 -7.69 13.03
N PHE A 96 -7.95 -9.00 13.22
CA PHE A 96 -7.01 -9.78 14.02
C PHE A 96 -5.60 -9.72 13.41
N LEU A 97 -5.48 -9.97 12.10
CA LEU A 97 -4.18 -9.96 11.41
C LEU A 97 -3.57 -8.56 11.35
N GLU A 98 -4.37 -7.51 11.13
CA GLU A 98 -3.91 -6.12 11.24
C GLU A 98 -3.26 -5.85 12.60
N THR A 99 -3.96 -6.23 13.67
CA THR A 99 -3.53 -6.00 15.05
C THR A 99 -2.24 -6.74 15.32
N PHE A 100 -2.17 -8.01 14.92
CA PHE A 100 -0.95 -8.82 15.03
C PHE A 100 0.23 -8.17 14.29
N LEU A 101 0.02 -7.72 13.05
CA LEU A 101 1.08 -7.08 12.26
C LEU A 101 1.58 -5.80 12.91
N ILE A 102 0.67 -4.94 13.38
CA ILE A 102 1.00 -3.66 14.02
C ILE A 102 1.74 -3.90 15.35
N GLU A 103 1.23 -4.78 16.20
CA GLU A 103 1.77 -4.97 17.56
C GLU A 103 3.03 -5.83 17.59
N LYS A 104 3.12 -6.86 16.73
CA LYS A 104 4.20 -7.87 16.80
C LYS A 104 5.20 -7.75 15.67
N LYS A 105 4.85 -7.11 14.55
CA LYS A 105 5.66 -7.05 13.32
C LYS A 105 5.89 -5.63 12.79
N ALA A 106 5.77 -4.61 13.64
CA ALA A 106 6.00 -3.21 13.27
C ALA A 106 7.35 -2.93 12.59
N SER A 107 8.42 -3.66 12.94
CA SER A 107 9.72 -3.52 12.27
C SER A 107 9.64 -3.92 10.79
N TRP A 108 9.02 -5.07 10.51
CA TRP A 108 8.76 -5.52 9.14
C TRP A 108 7.86 -4.53 8.40
N LEU A 109 6.80 -4.02 9.05
CA LEU A 109 5.93 -3.04 8.42
C LEU A 109 6.67 -1.75 8.00
N ARG A 110 7.69 -1.33 8.74
CA ARG A 110 8.50 -0.16 8.38
C ARG A 110 9.42 -0.43 7.19
N LEU A 111 9.98 -1.63 7.10
CA LEU A 111 10.86 -2.03 5.99
C LEU A 111 10.11 -2.19 4.66
N HIS A 112 8.82 -2.50 4.73
CA HIS A 112 7.95 -2.73 3.57
C HIS A 112 6.86 -1.64 3.43
N PHE A 113 7.15 -0.43 3.91
CA PHE A 113 6.18 0.65 4.04
C PHE A 113 5.49 1.00 2.72
N ALA A 114 6.24 1.10 1.62
CA ALA A 114 5.68 1.50 0.33
C ALA A 114 4.69 0.45 -0.19
N HIS A 115 5.03 -0.84 -0.03
CA HIS A 115 4.16 -1.94 -0.41
C HIS A 115 2.86 -1.96 0.41
N ILE A 116 2.98 -1.75 1.73
CA ILE A 116 1.83 -1.73 2.65
C ILE A 116 0.93 -0.53 2.38
N TYR A 117 1.53 0.66 2.25
CA TYR A 117 0.81 1.88 1.93
C TYR A 117 0.02 1.70 0.63
N LYS A 118 0.68 1.23 -0.43
CA LYS A 118 0.02 0.97 -1.71
C LYS A 118 -1.17 0.02 -1.54
N SER A 119 -0.96 -1.13 -0.90
CA SER A 119 -1.97 -2.18 -0.77
C SER A 119 -3.19 -1.76 0.07
N CYS A 120 -2.97 -1.08 1.19
CA CYS A 120 -4.05 -0.66 2.10
C CYS A 120 -4.87 0.51 1.54
N PHE A 121 -4.20 1.51 0.95
CA PHE A 121 -4.86 2.73 0.47
C PHE A 121 -5.53 2.54 -0.90
N GLN A 122 -4.98 1.73 -1.80
CA GLN A 122 -5.60 1.49 -3.11
C GLN A 122 -6.94 0.74 -2.99
N LYS A 123 -7.02 -0.26 -2.10
CA LYS A 123 -8.25 -1.03 -1.89
C LYS A 123 -9.22 -0.33 -0.91
N ASN A 124 -8.83 0.78 -0.29
CA ASN A 124 -9.55 1.43 0.82
C ASN A 124 -9.98 0.43 1.91
N LYS A 125 -9.10 -0.55 2.19
CA LYS A 125 -9.28 -1.59 3.21
C LYS A 125 -8.22 -1.42 4.28
N ALA A 126 -8.35 -2.17 5.37
CA ALA A 126 -7.38 -2.20 6.45
C ALA A 126 -7.16 -0.83 7.14
N LYS A 127 -8.22 -0.27 7.73
CA LYS A 127 -8.21 1.09 8.31
C LYS A 127 -7.17 1.26 9.43
N ARG A 128 -6.90 0.21 10.24
CA ARG A 128 -5.91 0.34 11.32
C ARG A 128 -4.50 0.45 10.75
N LEU A 129 -4.19 -0.34 9.72
CA LEU A 129 -2.90 -0.23 9.04
C LEU A 129 -2.77 1.09 8.29
N GLN A 130 -3.83 1.61 7.67
CA GLN A 130 -3.80 2.94 7.06
C GLN A 130 -3.47 4.03 8.10
N ASN A 131 -4.09 3.98 9.29
CA ASN A 131 -3.80 4.92 10.36
C ASN A 131 -2.37 4.74 10.88
N TRP A 132 -1.92 3.50 11.08
CA TRP A 132 -0.53 3.21 11.45
C TRP A 132 0.46 3.78 10.44
N CYS A 133 0.19 3.66 9.14
CA CYS A 133 1.01 4.26 8.08
C CYS A 133 1.03 5.79 8.18
N LYS A 134 -0.10 6.43 8.45
CA LYS A 134 -0.18 7.89 8.65
C LYS A 134 0.62 8.33 9.87
N ASP A 135 0.58 7.57 10.96
CA ASP A 135 1.25 7.93 12.21
C ASP A 135 2.76 7.71 12.12
N ILE A 136 3.21 6.58 11.55
CA ILE A 136 4.64 6.25 11.53
C ILE A 136 5.46 7.21 10.68
N VAL A 137 4.86 7.71 9.61
CA VAL A 137 5.40 8.77 8.76
C VAL A 137 5.69 10.05 9.57
N VAL A 138 4.79 10.44 10.48
CA VAL A 138 4.96 11.65 11.31
C VAL A 138 6.01 11.42 12.38
N ILE A 139 5.95 10.26 13.02
CA ILE A 139 6.85 9.94 14.13
C ILE A 139 8.30 9.82 13.65
N ASN A 140 8.51 9.30 12.44
CA ASN A 140 9.83 8.96 11.97
C ASN A 140 9.94 8.95 10.43
N PRO A 141 9.80 10.12 9.80
CA PRO A 141 9.75 10.24 8.35
C PRO A 141 11.02 9.74 7.66
N GLU A 142 12.20 10.03 8.21
CA GLU A 142 13.48 9.61 7.64
C GLU A 142 13.57 8.10 7.45
N LYS A 143 13.24 7.29 8.47
CA LYS A 143 13.31 5.82 8.31
C LYS A 143 12.32 5.27 7.30
N VAL A 144 11.22 5.97 7.04
CA VAL A 144 10.26 5.58 6.01
C VAL A 144 10.77 5.97 4.62
N LEU A 145 11.32 7.17 4.48
CA LEU A 145 11.82 7.67 3.19
C LEU A 145 13.18 7.08 2.79
N ASP A 146 13.96 6.61 3.77
CA ASP A 146 15.23 5.91 3.58
C ASP A 146 15.06 4.44 3.17
N SER A 147 13.85 3.88 3.26
CA SER A 147 13.62 2.49 2.86
C SER A 147 13.93 2.28 1.37
N GLU A 148 14.38 1.08 1.03
CA GLU A 148 14.66 0.71 -0.35
C GLU A 148 13.38 0.74 -1.20
N ASP A 149 12.24 0.43 -0.59
CA ASP A 149 10.95 0.38 -1.28
C ASP A 149 10.28 1.75 -1.47
N PHE A 150 10.80 2.83 -0.85
CA PHE A 150 10.22 4.18 -0.95
C PHE A 150 9.97 4.63 -2.40
N VAL A 151 10.90 4.34 -3.31
CA VAL A 151 10.78 4.73 -4.73
C VAL A 151 9.62 4.03 -5.46
N SER A 152 9.00 3.02 -4.84
CA SER A 152 7.84 2.30 -5.34
C SER A 152 6.50 2.91 -4.90
N ILE A 153 6.51 3.93 -4.03
CA ILE A 153 5.30 4.66 -3.61
C ILE A 153 4.62 5.28 -4.86
N PRO A 154 3.29 5.12 -5.00
CA PRO A 154 2.51 5.81 -6.04
C PRO A 154 2.56 7.34 -5.91
N GLU A 155 2.45 8.08 -7.01
CA GLU A 155 2.54 9.55 -7.01
C GLU A 155 1.53 10.22 -6.07
N ASN A 156 0.26 9.80 -6.09
CA ASN A 156 -0.78 10.33 -5.21
C ASN A 156 -0.47 10.11 -3.72
N ALA A 157 0.15 8.99 -3.40
CA ALA A 157 0.62 8.67 -2.05
C ALA A 157 1.79 9.58 -1.64
N LEU A 158 2.73 9.81 -2.55
CA LEU A 158 3.84 10.75 -2.33
C LEU A 158 3.33 12.19 -2.13
N ILE A 159 2.37 12.65 -2.93
CA ILE A 159 1.74 13.96 -2.75
C ILE A 159 1.10 14.07 -1.37
N SER A 160 0.29 13.09 -0.97
CA SER A 160 -0.36 13.08 0.34
C SER A 160 0.63 13.03 1.52
N LEU A 161 1.87 12.60 1.27
CA LEU A 161 2.94 12.54 2.25
C LEU A 161 3.61 13.91 2.42
N ILE A 162 3.90 14.60 1.32
CA ILE A 162 4.63 15.88 1.31
C ILE A 162 3.74 17.08 1.64
N GLU A 163 2.44 17.00 1.39
CA GLU A 163 1.45 18.02 1.78
C GLU A 163 1.26 18.15 3.29
N ARG A 164 1.76 17.21 4.08
CA ARG A 164 1.54 17.16 5.53
C ARG A 164 2.30 18.25 6.24
N ASP A 165 1.60 19.08 7.02
CA ASP A 165 2.22 20.10 7.88
C ASP A 165 2.78 19.53 9.19
N ASP A 166 2.37 18.32 9.57
CA ASP A 166 2.81 17.65 10.81
C ASP A 166 4.07 16.78 10.61
N LEU A 167 4.63 16.76 9.40
CA LEU A 167 5.85 16.02 9.09
C LEU A 167 7.06 16.67 9.77
N LYS A 168 7.66 15.99 10.75
CA LYS A 168 8.85 16.49 11.47
C LYS A 168 10.12 16.29 10.65
N MET A 169 10.23 16.98 9.52
CA MET A 169 11.35 16.89 8.58
C MET A 169 11.62 18.24 7.93
N ASP A 170 12.90 18.57 7.76
CA ASP A 170 13.29 19.78 7.03
C ASP A 170 12.85 19.68 5.57
N GLU A 171 12.29 20.75 5.04
CA GLU A 171 11.75 20.78 3.67
C GLU A 171 12.82 20.46 2.61
N ILE A 172 14.10 20.74 2.90
CA ILE A 172 15.21 20.33 2.03
C ILE A 172 15.38 18.81 1.91
N LYS A 173 15.11 18.06 2.99
CA LYS A 173 15.16 16.59 2.94
C LYS A 173 14.01 16.08 2.08
N ILE A 174 12.82 16.65 2.22
CA ILE A 174 11.66 16.34 1.38
C ILE A 174 12.00 16.54 -0.09
N TRP A 175 12.59 17.70 -0.45
CA TRP A 175 13.10 17.96 -1.79
C TRP A 175 14.04 16.86 -2.29
N ASN A 176 15.05 16.48 -1.50
CA ASN A 176 16.01 15.45 -1.88
C ASN A 176 15.35 14.08 -2.12
N TYR A 177 14.36 13.68 -1.31
CA TYR A 177 13.61 12.44 -1.51
C TYR A 177 12.71 12.50 -2.75
N ILE A 178 12.08 13.65 -3.04
CA ILE A 178 11.27 13.82 -4.26
C ILE A 178 12.17 13.69 -5.51
N ILE A 179 13.36 14.30 -5.51
CA ILE A 179 14.32 14.14 -6.60
C ILE A 179 14.77 12.69 -6.75
N LYS A 180 15.12 12.02 -5.65
CA LYS A 180 15.47 10.58 -5.63
C LYS A 180 14.35 9.72 -6.21
N TRP A 181 13.10 9.96 -5.80
CA TRP A 181 11.93 9.27 -6.30
C TRP A 181 11.73 9.52 -7.81
N GLY A 182 11.82 10.77 -8.26
CA GLY A 182 11.66 11.14 -9.66
C GLY A 182 12.72 10.51 -10.57
N ILE A 183 13.99 10.48 -10.13
CA ILE A 183 15.07 9.80 -10.87
C ILE A 183 14.81 8.30 -10.95
N ALA A 184 14.41 7.66 -9.84
CA ALA A 184 14.13 6.23 -9.81
C ALA A 184 12.95 5.81 -10.71
N LYS A 185 11.97 6.71 -10.94
CA LYS A 185 10.88 6.48 -11.91
C LYS A 185 11.32 6.56 -13.36
N ASN A 186 12.51 7.11 -13.63
CA ASN A 186 13.04 7.31 -14.97
C ASN A 186 14.41 6.59 -15.09
N PRO A 187 14.43 5.26 -15.28
CA PRO A 187 15.66 4.46 -15.26
C PRO A 187 16.69 4.84 -16.34
N GLY A 188 16.32 5.66 -17.33
CA GLY A 188 17.24 6.22 -18.32
C GLY A 188 18.04 7.44 -17.85
N LEU A 189 17.73 8.00 -16.67
CA LEU A 189 18.45 9.16 -16.13
C LEU A 189 19.74 8.72 -15.42
N SER A 190 20.83 9.42 -15.73
CA SER A 190 22.10 9.23 -15.03
C SER A 190 21.99 9.72 -13.57
N SER A 191 22.70 9.04 -12.66
CA SER A 191 22.87 9.51 -11.28
C SER A 191 23.80 10.73 -11.21
N ASN A 192 24.63 10.96 -12.22
CA ASN A 192 25.53 12.11 -12.31
C ASN A 192 24.85 13.27 -13.05
N LEU A 193 24.47 14.31 -12.30
CA LEU A 193 23.80 15.49 -12.86
C LEU A 193 24.59 16.21 -13.96
N LYS A 194 25.92 16.08 -13.98
CA LYS A 194 26.78 16.70 -15.02
C LYS A 194 26.56 16.10 -16.41
N GLU A 195 26.00 14.89 -16.49
CA GLU A 195 25.71 14.18 -17.74
C GLU A 195 24.31 14.51 -18.28
N TRP A 196 23.55 15.38 -17.61
CA TRP A 196 22.16 15.64 -17.97
C TRP A 196 22.02 16.59 -19.15
N SER A 197 21.31 16.13 -20.18
CA SER A 197 20.84 16.97 -21.28
C SER A 197 19.55 17.73 -20.89
N PRO A 198 19.13 18.75 -21.66
CA PRO A 198 17.84 19.41 -21.45
C PRO A 198 16.65 18.44 -21.46
N GLU A 199 16.70 17.39 -22.29
CA GLU A 199 15.68 16.35 -22.35
C GLU A 199 15.59 15.58 -21.03
N ASN A 200 16.74 15.27 -20.40
CA ASN A 200 16.77 14.60 -19.09
C ASN A 200 16.05 15.44 -18.01
N PHE A 201 16.28 16.76 -17.99
CA PHE A 201 15.55 17.67 -17.10
C PHE A 201 14.06 17.72 -17.42
N MET A 202 13.68 17.72 -18.71
CA MET A 202 12.28 17.71 -19.12
C MET A 202 11.57 16.41 -18.68
N THR A 203 12.23 15.26 -18.81
CA THR A 203 11.72 13.97 -18.33
C THR A 203 11.44 14.02 -16.83
N LEU A 204 12.42 14.45 -16.03
CA LEU A 204 12.25 14.57 -14.58
C LEU A 204 11.13 15.56 -14.23
N LYS A 205 11.05 16.69 -14.92
CA LYS A 205 10.02 17.71 -14.74
C LYS A 205 8.62 17.15 -14.94
N ILE A 206 8.39 16.42 -16.04
CA ILE A 206 7.10 15.79 -16.32
C ILE A 206 6.72 14.82 -15.20
N THR A 207 7.67 14.01 -14.73
CA THR A 207 7.44 13.07 -13.63
C THR A 207 7.12 13.77 -12.30
N LEU A 208 7.73 14.91 -12.02
CA LEU A 208 7.57 15.60 -10.75
C LEU A 208 6.55 16.73 -10.78
N GLN A 209 5.89 16.99 -11.93
CA GLN A 209 5.06 18.18 -12.14
C GLN A 209 3.95 18.35 -11.10
N ASN A 210 3.39 17.24 -10.59
CA ASN A 210 2.35 17.30 -9.57
C ASN A 210 2.93 17.31 -8.16
N CYS A 211 4.18 16.90 -7.95
CA CYS A 211 4.83 16.92 -6.63
C CYS A 211 5.42 18.30 -6.31
N LEU A 212 6.06 18.95 -7.29
CA LEU A 212 6.76 20.23 -7.12
C LEU A 212 5.89 21.35 -6.50
N PRO A 213 4.59 21.51 -6.85
CA PRO A 213 3.75 22.55 -6.26
C PRO A 213 3.54 22.43 -4.74
N HIS A 214 3.74 21.24 -4.17
CA HIS A 214 3.53 21.00 -2.74
C HIS A 214 4.78 21.25 -1.90
N ILE A 215 5.92 21.58 -2.52
CA ILE A 215 7.17 21.86 -1.81
C ILE A 215 7.15 23.30 -1.28
N ARG A 216 7.39 23.45 0.02
CA ARG A 216 7.40 24.74 0.72
C ARG A 216 8.76 25.43 0.59
N TYR A 217 9.13 25.85 -0.63
CA TYR A 217 10.47 26.43 -0.92
C TYR A 217 10.91 27.57 0.04
N PHE A 218 9.98 28.32 0.60
CA PHE A 218 10.26 29.38 1.58
C PHE A 218 10.79 28.88 2.93
N GLN A 219 10.66 27.58 3.22
CA GLN A 219 11.21 26.91 4.41
C GLN A 219 12.61 26.32 4.17
N ILE A 220 13.12 26.40 2.93
CA ILE A 220 14.46 25.92 2.58
C ILE A 220 15.46 27.07 2.78
N SER A 221 16.59 26.79 3.43
CA SER A 221 17.65 27.78 3.63
C SER A 221 18.24 28.27 2.30
N ALA A 222 18.77 29.50 2.26
CA ALA A 222 19.37 30.03 1.04
C ALA A 222 20.56 29.18 0.55
N ASP A 223 21.39 28.69 1.48
CA ASP A 223 22.51 27.81 1.16
C ASP A 223 22.02 26.48 0.57
N ASP A 224 20.96 25.90 1.14
CA ASP A 224 20.37 24.67 0.63
C ASP A 224 19.72 24.87 -0.75
N ILE A 225 19.07 26.01 -0.99
CA ILE A 225 18.56 26.36 -2.31
C ILE A 225 19.71 26.39 -3.33
N ILE A 226 20.82 27.04 -2.99
CA ILE A 226 21.97 27.16 -3.89
C ILE A 226 22.61 25.80 -4.17
N ASN A 227 22.73 24.95 -3.15
CA ASN A 227 23.47 23.69 -3.26
C ASN A 227 22.64 22.53 -3.80
N ASN A 228 21.34 22.49 -3.53
CA ASN A 228 20.50 21.31 -3.81
C ASN A 228 19.35 21.59 -4.77
N VAL A 229 18.76 22.80 -4.76
CA VAL A 229 17.60 23.14 -5.59
C VAL A 229 18.04 23.73 -6.94
N LYS A 230 18.97 24.70 -6.90
CA LYS A 230 19.51 25.40 -8.08
C LYS A 230 20.11 24.47 -9.14
N PRO A 231 20.78 23.35 -8.81
CA PRO A 231 21.26 22.40 -9.82
C PRO A 231 20.15 21.84 -10.72
N TYR A 232 18.91 21.79 -10.21
CA TYR A 232 17.73 21.31 -10.93
C TYR A 232 16.83 22.43 -11.44
N LYS A 233 17.28 23.69 -11.47
CA LYS A 233 16.43 24.86 -11.81
C LYS A 233 15.56 24.69 -13.08
N GLN A 234 16.04 23.94 -14.08
CA GLN A 234 15.32 23.71 -15.35
C GLN A 234 13.97 23.00 -15.15
N ILE A 235 13.83 22.20 -14.09
CA ILE A 235 12.55 21.54 -13.79
C ILE A 235 11.52 22.51 -13.20
N LEU A 236 11.97 23.65 -12.65
CA LEU A 236 11.14 24.68 -12.02
C LEU A 236 10.75 25.80 -12.99
N GLU A 237 11.46 25.94 -14.10
CA GLU A 237 11.16 26.95 -15.12
C GLU A 237 9.76 26.70 -15.72
N LYS A 238 9.00 27.75 -16.05
CA LYS A 238 7.73 27.55 -16.77
C LYS A 238 8.02 26.99 -18.16
N ILE A 239 7.16 26.09 -18.67
CA ILE A 239 7.24 25.65 -20.06
C ILE A 239 6.90 26.86 -20.93
N TYR A 240 7.90 27.53 -21.48
CA TYR A 240 7.69 28.47 -22.57
C TYR A 240 7.51 27.64 -23.84
N GLY A 241 6.26 27.46 -24.27
CA GLY A 241 5.97 26.99 -25.63
C GLY A 241 6.29 28.08 -26.65
N PRO A 242 6.64 27.74 -27.90
CA PRO A 242 6.75 28.74 -28.96
C PRO A 242 5.38 29.40 -29.19
N ILE A 243 5.38 30.74 -29.23
CA ILE A 243 4.24 31.58 -29.65
C ILE A 243 4.16 31.54 -31.18
#